data_AF-A0A377ZNE9-F1
#
_entry.id   AF-A0A377ZNE9-F1
#
_cell.length_a   1.000
_cell.length_b   1.000
_cell.length_c   1.000
_cell.angle_alpha   90.00
_cell.angle_beta   90.00
_cell.angle_gamma   90.00
#
_symmetry.space_group_name_H-M   'P 1'
#
loop_
_entity.id
_entity.type
_entity.pdbx_description
1 polymer ?
#
loop_
_entity_poly.entity_id
_entity_poly.type
_entity_poly.pdbx_seq_one_letter_code
_entity_poly.pdbx_strand_id
1 'polypeptide(L)'
;MIALSQFNSLSKDEAAGLLAPCVAIPAWGEILVSLRPFASRHALLQVARKAMANWGEDELNAALSAHPRIGEKPTGSQAHAALSRQEQSSVTARMSGSRRPCGRAMPATKPALAGCF
;
A
#
# COMPACT_ATOMS: atom_id res chain seq x y z
N MET A 1 -2.26 8.33 15.23
CA MET A 1 -3.48 7.52 15.45
C MET A 1 -4.57 8.47 15.95
N ILE A 2 -5.77 8.45 15.38
CA ILE A 2 -6.90 9.34 15.77
C ILE A 2 -8.04 8.54 16.40
N ALA A 3 -8.91 9.20 17.16
CA ALA A 3 -10.08 8.56 17.75
C ALA A 3 -11.16 8.23 16.69
N LEU A 4 -12.00 7.22 16.95
CA LEU A 4 -13.08 6.84 16.02
C LEU A 4 -14.10 7.98 15.83
N SER A 5 -14.43 8.70 16.89
CA SER A 5 -15.31 9.88 16.82
C SER A 5 -14.74 10.96 15.91
N GLN A 6 -13.43 11.21 15.98
CA GLN A 6 -12.75 12.14 15.08
C GLN A 6 -12.82 11.64 13.64
N PHE A 7 -12.50 10.37 13.39
CA PHE A 7 -12.61 9.78 12.05
C PHE A 7 -14.04 9.89 11.48
N ASN A 8 -15.08 9.69 12.30
CA ASN A 8 -16.47 9.83 11.88
C ASN A 8 -16.85 11.27 11.49
N SER A 9 -16.14 12.28 12.00
CA SER A 9 -16.44 13.70 11.77
C SER A 9 -15.59 14.37 10.69
N LEU A 10 -14.56 13.70 10.16
CA LEU A 10 -13.70 14.25 9.09
C LEU A 10 -14.48 14.47 7.78
N SER A 11 -14.00 15.40 6.95
CA SER A 11 -14.44 15.47 5.56
C SER A 11 -14.19 14.15 4.82
N LYS A 12 -14.82 13.96 3.65
CA LYS A 12 -14.60 12.75 2.84
C LYS A 12 -13.15 12.63 2.40
N ASP A 13 -12.55 13.73 1.97
CA ASP A 13 -11.18 13.76 1.44
C ASP A 13 -10.14 13.50 2.53
N GLU A 14 -10.31 14.11 3.70
CA GLU A 14 -9.41 13.85 4.84
C GLU A 14 -9.50 12.40 5.32
N ALA A 15 -10.72 11.85 5.41
CA ALA A 15 -10.92 10.46 5.82
C ALA A 15 -10.35 9.47 4.80
N ALA A 16 -10.52 9.73 3.50
CA ALA A 16 -9.92 8.93 2.43
C ALA A 16 -8.39 9.00 2.49
N GLY A 17 -7.83 10.20 2.69
CA GLY A 17 -6.39 10.41 2.84
C GLY A 17 -5.80 9.67 4.05
N LEU A 18 -6.53 9.51 5.15
CA LEU A 18 -6.10 8.70 6.29
C LEU A 18 -6.09 7.20 6.00
N LEU A 19 -6.96 6.71 5.09
CA LEU A 19 -7.04 5.31 4.72
C LEU A 19 -6.11 4.95 3.56
N ALA A 20 -5.74 5.92 2.71
CA ALA A 20 -4.88 5.70 1.55
C ALA A 20 -3.56 4.97 1.88
N PRO A 21 -2.87 5.25 3.02
CA PRO A 21 -1.68 4.50 3.44
C PRO A 21 -1.88 2.99 3.64
N CYS A 22 -3.11 2.53 3.87
CA CYS A 22 -3.40 1.12 4.20
C CYS A 22 -3.30 0.20 2.98
N VAL A 23 -3.76 0.64 1.81
CA VAL A 23 -3.75 -0.14 0.58
C VAL A 23 -3.93 0.79 -0.62
N ALA A 24 -3.22 0.53 -1.72
CA ALA A 24 -3.30 1.33 -2.95
C ALA A 24 -4.54 0.99 -3.80
N ILE A 25 -5.70 0.88 -3.16
CA ILE A 25 -7.00 0.65 -3.81
C ILE A 25 -7.95 1.76 -3.33
N PRO A 26 -8.04 2.90 -4.05
CA PRO A 26 -8.83 4.05 -3.62
C PRO A 26 -10.31 3.71 -3.34
N ALA A 27 -10.91 2.86 -4.19
CA ALA A 27 -12.29 2.43 -4.06
C ALA A 27 -12.59 1.76 -2.70
N TRP A 28 -11.63 1.05 -2.11
CA TRP A 28 -11.80 0.45 -0.78
C TRP A 28 -11.91 1.51 0.32
N GLY A 29 -11.07 2.54 0.25
CA GLY A 29 -11.12 3.67 1.18
C GLY A 29 -12.45 4.44 1.05
N GLU A 30 -12.91 4.67 -0.17
CA GLU A 30 -14.17 5.36 -0.45
C GLU A 30 -15.38 4.62 0.12
N ILE A 31 -15.43 3.29 0.00
CA ILE A 31 -16.48 2.45 0.61
C ILE A 31 -16.53 2.71 2.13
N LEU A 32 -15.38 2.67 2.81
CA LEU A 32 -15.31 2.91 4.25
C LEU A 32 -15.74 4.33 4.64
N VAL A 33 -15.29 5.33 3.87
CA VAL A 33 -15.63 6.74 4.09
C VAL A 33 -17.14 6.98 3.94
N SER A 34 -17.78 6.31 2.98
CA SER A 34 -19.21 6.43 2.68
C SER A 34 -20.12 5.80 3.73
N LEU A 35 -19.62 4.81 4.48
CA LEU A 35 -20.39 4.07 5.48
C LEU A 35 -20.24 4.63 6.91
N ARG A 36 -19.55 5.76 7.07
CA ARG A 36 -19.52 6.52 8.32
C ARG A 36 -20.92 7.09 8.63
N PRO A 37 -21.30 7.25 9.91
CA PRO A 37 -20.49 6.99 11.10
C PRO A 37 -20.48 5.51 11.53
N PHE A 38 -19.34 5.03 12.00
CA PHE A 38 -19.24 3.69 12.59
C PHE A 38 -19.49 3.74 14.10
N ALA A 39 -20.30 2.81 14.60
CA ALA A 39 -20.63 2.68 16.02
C ALA A 39 -19.44 2.22 16.89
N SER A 40 -18.49 1.48 16.31
CA SER A 40 -17.30 1.01 17.03
C SER A 40 -16.17 0.68 16.08
N ARG A 41 -14.95 0.56 16.63
CA ARG A 41 -13.78 0.09 15.87
C ARG A 41 -14.01 -1.32 15.32
N HIS A 42 -14.73 -2.17 16.06
CA HIS A 42 -15.06 -3.51 15.59
C HIS A 42 -15.95 -3.46 14.34
N ALA A 43 -16.98 -2.60 14.33
CA ALA A 43 -17.86 -2.42 13.17
C ALA A 43 -17.08 -1.92 11.94
N LEU A 44 -16.22 -0.92 12.10
CA LEU A 44 -15.32 -0.44 11.04
C LEU A 44 -14.48 -1.58 10.45
N LEU A 45 -13.83 -2.37 11.30
CA LEU A 45 -12.98 -3.48 10.85
C LEU A 45 -13.78 -4.62 10.19
N GLN A 46 -15.04 -4.84 10.57
CA GLN A 46 -15.91 -5.82 9.90
C GLN A 46 -16.26 -5.37 8.48
N VAL A 47 -16.64 -4.10 8.31
CA VAL A 47 -16.92 -3.53 6.99
C VAL A 47 -15.67 -3.55 6.12
N ALA A 48 -14.52 -3.17 6.67
CA ALA A 48 -13.24 -3.22 5.98
C ALA A 48 -12.92 -4.61 5.43
N ARG A 49 -13.15 -5.68 6.21
CA ARG A 49 -12.96 -7.06 5.76
C ARG A 49 -13.94 -7.46 4.66
N LYS A 50 -15.22 -7.12 4.81
CA LYS A 50 -16.25 -7.41 3.80
C LYS A 50 -15.95 -6.72 2.47
N ALA A 51 -15.45 -5.48 2.51
CA ALA A 51 -15.08 -4.72 1.32
C ALA A 51 -13.90 -5.33 0.53
N MET A 52 -13.14 -6.26 1.13
CA MET A 52 -12.03 -6.96 0.49
C MET A 52 -12.38 -8.41 0.08
N ALA A 53 -13.59 -8.88 0.38
CA ALA A 53 -13.94 -10.30 0.26
C ALA A 53 -13.90 -10.82 -1.19
N ASN A 54 -14.08 -9.94 -2.17
CA ASN A 54 -14.17 -10.29 -3.59
C ASN A 54 -12.98 -9.75 -4.40
N TRP A 55 -11.87 -9.38 -3.76
CA TRP A 55 -10.67 -8.93 -4.48
C TRP A 55 -10.11 -10.06 -5.35
N GLY A 56 -9.83 -9.71 -6.60
CA GLY A 56 -9.24 -10.59 -7.60
C GLY A 56 -7.80 -10.20 -7.92
N GLU A 57 -7.33 -10.65 -9.09
CA GLU A 57 -5.98 -10.37 -9.57
C GLU A 57 -5.73 -8.87 -9.80
N ASP A 58 -6.75 -8.13 -10.25
CA ASP A 58 -6.61 -6.69 -10.52
C ASP A 58 -6.36 -5.90 -9.23
N GLU A 59 -7.13 -6.15 -8.17
CA GLU A 59 -6.89 -5.55 -6.86
C GLU A 59 -5.55 -5.96 -6.27
N LEU A 60 -5.15 -7.23 -6.43
CA LEU A 60 -3.85 -7.70 -5.99
C LEU A 60 -2.71 -6.94 -6.70
N ASN A 61 -2.79 -6.80 -8.03
CA ASN A 61 -1.80 -6.07 -8.82
C ASN A 61 -1.74 -4.60 -8.44
N ALA A 62 -2.90 -3.96 -8.25
CA ALA A 62 -3.00 -2.57 -7.80
C ALA A 62 -2.36 -2.39 -6.41
N ALA A 63 -2.70 -3.24 -5.44
CA ALA A 63 -2.10 -3.20 -4.11
C ALA A 63 -0.58 -3.35 -4.18
N LEU A 64 -0.08 -4.38 -4.88
CA LEU A 64 1.35 -4.68 -4.99
C LEU A 64 2.15 -3.59 -5.72
N SER A 65 1.54 -2.86 -6.66
CA SER A 65 2.21 -1.77 -7.39
C SER A 65 2.79 -0.68 -6.49
N ALA A 66 2.19 -0.49 -5.32
CA ALA A 66 2.59 0.52 -4.34
C ALA A 66 3.47 -0.02 -3.20
N HIS A 67 3.75 -1.34 -3.17
CA HIS A 67 4.54 -1.96 -2.12
C HIS A 67 6.01 -2.12 -2.54
N PRO A 68 6.98 -1.54 -1.79
CA PRO A 68 8.39 -1.79 -2.00
C PRO A 68 8.72 -3.28 -1.85
N ARG A 69 9.70 -3.78 -2.60
CA ARG A 69 10.12 -5.17 -2.45
C ARG A 69 10.66 -5.41 -1.04
N ILE A 70 10.49 -6.63 -0.53
CA ILE A 70 11.07 -7.02 0.77
C ILE A 70 12.60 -6.90 0.68
N GLY A 71 13.20 -6.14 1.61
CA GLY A 71 14.63 -5.84 1.66
C GLY A 71 15.02 -4.51 1.03
N GLU A 72 14.12 -3.86 0.28
CA GLU A 72 14.30 -2.48 -0.16
C GLU A 72 13.89 -1.54 0.97
N LYS A 73 14.73 -0.54 1.25
CA LYS A 73 14.39 0.54 2.17
C LYS A 73 13.80 1.69 1.36
N PRO A 74 12.47 1.88 1.32
CA PRO A 74 11.90 3.03 0.64
C PRO A 74 12.44 4.32 1.26
N THR A 75 12.98 5.19 0.41
CA THR A 75 13.48 6.50 0.77
C THR A 75 12.30 7.49 0.80
N GLY A 76 12.29 8.42 1.77
CA GLY A 76 11.25 9.44 1.90
C GLY A 76 10.41 9.37 3.19
N SER A 77 9.73 10.49 3.47
CA SER A 77 8.92 10.73 4.67
C SER A 77 7.43 10.41 4.50
N GLN A 78 7.01 9.96 3.31
CA GLN A 78 5.61 9.61 3.03
C GLN A 78 5.14 8.47 3.95
N ALA A 79 3.85 8.49 4.31
CA ALA A 79 3.27 7.52 5.26
C ALA A 79 3.50 6.06 4.85
N HIS A 80 3.32 5.74 3.56
CA HIS A 80 3.59 4.39 3.03
C HIS A 80 5.03 3.93 3.25
N ALA A 81 6.02 4.83 3.07
CA ALA A 81 7.42 4.51 3.30
C ALA A 81 7.73 4.31 4.78
N ALA A 82 7.08 5.06 5.67
CA ALA A 82 7.21 4.90 7.12
C ALA A 82 6.62 3.56 7.60
N LEU A 83 5.42 3.19 7.15
CA LEU A 83 4.80 1.90 7.46
C LEU A 83 5.66 0.74 6.94
N SER A 84 6.10 0.81 5.69
CA SER A 84 6.93 -0.24 5.08
C SER A 84 8.24 -0.47 5.87
N ARG A 85 8.90 0.59 6.35
CA ARG A 85 10.10 0.45 7.20
C ARG A 85 9.80 -0.18 8.56
N GLN A 86 8.66 0.17 9.17
CA GLN A 86 8.25 -0.40 10.44
C GLN A 86 8.00 -1.91 10.30
N GLU A 87 7.28 -2.31 9.25
CA GLU A 87 6.96 -3.72 8.95
C GLU A 87 8.21 -4.55 8.62
N GLN A 88 9.19 -3.98 7.91
CA GLN A 88 10.42 -4.68 7.51
C GLN A 88 11.60 -4.55 8.49
N SER A 89 11.40 -3.94 9.66
CA SER A 89 12.47 -3.66 10.63
C SER A 89 13.21 -4.94 11.10
N SER A 90 12.48 -6.03 11.35
CA SER A 90 13.08 -7.32 11.76
C SER A 90 13.81 -8.05 10.63
N VAL A 91 13.38 -7.86 9.38
CA VAL A 91 13.99 -8.50 8.20
C VAL A 91 15.28 -7.79 7.79
N THR A 92 15.27 -6.46 7.79
CA THR A 92 16.44 -5.64 7.44
C THR A 92 17.57 -5.72 8.47
N ALA A 93 17.24 -5.87 9.76
CA ALA A 93 18.22 -6.15 10.81
C ALA A 93 18.96 -7.47 10.57
N ARG A 94 18.23 -8.52 10.17
CA ARG A 94 18.79 -9.86 9.89
C ARG A 94 19.58 -9.93 8.59
N MET A 95 19.25 -9.09 7.59
CA MET A 95 19.94 -9.04 6.29
C MET A 95 21.21 -8.18 6.29
N SER A 96 21.42 -7.31 7.28
CA SER A 96 22.63 -6.48 7.37
C SER A 96 23.94 -7.27 7.55
N GLY A 97 23.85 -8.57 7.87
CA GLY A 97 25.00 -9.49 7.96
C GLY A 97 25.24 -10.40 6.74
N SER A 98 24.39 -10.38 5.71
CA SER A 98 24.50 -11.26 4.53
C SER A 98 24.12 -10.50 3.26
N ARG A 99 25.09 -9.78 2.68
CA ARG A 99 24.88 -9.01 1.46
C ARG A 99 25.28 -9.85 0.24
N ARG A 100 24.36 -10.69 -0.25
CA ARG A 100 24.37 -11.15 -1.66
C ARG A 100 23.19 -10.50 -2.39
N PRO A 101 23.41 -9.76 -3.48
CA PRO A 101 22.32 -9.19 -4.26
C PRO A 101 21.58 -10.31 -5.00
N CYS A 102 20.36 -10.62 -4.57
CA CYS A 102 19.42 -11.42 -5.38
C CYS A 102 18.78 -10.49 -6.41
N GLY A 103 19.47 -10.27 -7.52
CA GLY A 103 19.00 -9.37 -8.58
C GLY A 103 19.97 -9.30 -9.74
N ARG A 104 20.00 -10.32 -10.59
CA ARG A 104 20.53 -10.17 -11.95
C ARG A 104 19.35 -9.93 -12.88
N ALA A 105 19.02 -8.66 -13.11
CA ALA A 105 18.19 -8.28 -14.25
C ALA A 105 19.01 -8.53 -15.53
N MET A 106 18.48 -9.36 -16.43
CA MET A 106 18.98 -9.47 -17.81
C MET A 106 18.70 -8.13 -18.53
N PRO A 107 19.62 -7.60 -19.34
CA PRO A 107 19.31 -6.44 -20.17
C PRO A 107 18.31 -6.84 -21.26
N ALA A 108 17.14 -6.20 -21.26
CA ALA A 108 16.20 -6.25 -22.37
C ALA A 108 16.82 -5.53 -23.57
N THR A 109 17.26 -6.30 -24.56
CA THR A 109 17.60 -5.80 -25.89
C THR A 109 16.32 -5.32 -26.59
N LYS A 110 16.15 -4.00 -26.73
CA LYS A 110 15.22 -3.42 -27.71
C LYS A 110 15.84 -3.55 -29.11
N PRO A 111 15.17 -4.13 -30.11
CA PRO A 111 15.59 -3.97 -31.49
C PRO A 111 15.21 -2.56 -31.94
N ALA A 112 16.21 -1.75 -32.29
CA ALA A 112 16.00 -0.52 -33.04
C ALA A 112 15.67 -0.90 -34.49
N LEU A 113 14.39 -0.83 -34.84
CA LEU A 113 13.95 -0.63 -36.21
C LEU A 113 14.19 0.83 -36.56
N ALA A 114 15.15 1.12 -37.44
CA ALA A 114 15.20 2.36 -38.20
C ALA A 114 15.79 2.04 -39.58
N GLY A 115 14.88 1.89 -40.54
CA GLY A 115 15.19 1.74 -41.95
C GLY A 115 15.78 3.03 -42.52
N CYS A 116 16.54 2.84 -43.58
CA CYS A 116 16.93 3.87 -44.52
C CYS A 116 15.68 4.54 -45.10
N PHE A 117 15.60 5.86 -44.99
CA PHE A 117 15.26 6.81 -46.05
C PHE A 117 15.76 8.19 -45.64
#